data_AF-A0A419HHL8-F1
#
_entry.id   AF-A0A419HHL8-F1
#
_cell.length_a   1.000
_cell.length_b   1.000
_cell.length_c   1.000
_cell.angle_alpha   90.00
_cell.angle_beta   90.00
_cell.angle_gamma   90.00
#
_symmetry.space_group_name_H-M   'P 1'
#
loop_
_entity.id
_entity.type
_entity.pdbx_description
1 polymer ?
#
loop_
_entity_poly.entity_id
_entity_poly.type
_entity_poly.pdbx_seq_one_letter_code
_entity_poly.pdbx_strand_id
1 'polypeptide(L)'
;MFRPTADLVRGLVGGSEVSPVEEGGEHSTWWVGERHVLRLTLDPDAAERQRQEIALRDTIRPYLSTQLPRSVDSGEWAPRLSYTLDTRLPGVSAERQPISVAGEQDLTVFLRELRTLPIRGLIHNDLKGEHLLITPDGRLSGVIDWADAIIGDLAEDVAGLVLSVGGMAAVRIALDAGYDLELCVRGLGIARWDTEIRLATPGDSPLWLLRRQRDRAYEITPLDRPGSPPPRPGSRP
;
A
#
# COMPACT_ATOMS: atom_id res chain seq x y z
N MET A 1 -3.49 8.69 26.77
CA MET A 1 -3.17 7.77 25.67
C MET A 1 -2.18 6.74 26.21
N PHE A 2 -2.58 5.47 26.30
CA PHE A 2 -1.73 4.41 26.87
C PHE A 2 -0.78 3.91 25.77
N ARG A 3 0.52 4.16 25.90
CA ARG A 3 1.52 3.64 24.95
C ARG A 3 2.01 2.27 25.44
N PRO A 4 2.00 1.23 24.58
CA PRO A 4 2.56 -0.08 24.92
C PRO A 4 4.00 0.03 25.40
N THR A 5 4.32 -0.58 26.53
CA THR A 5 5.69 -0.67 27.04
C THR A 5 6.38 -1.92 26.48
N ALA A 6 7.72 -1.91 26.44
CA ALA A 6 8.48 -3.09 26.01
C ALA A 6 8.18 -4.31 26.89
N ASP A 7 7.93 -4.12 28.19
CA ASP A 7 7.59 -5.21 29.12
C ASP A 7 6.23 -5.85 28.79
N LEU A 8 5.22 -5.02 28.48
CA LEU A 8 3.92 -5.51 28.03
C LEU A 8 4.06 -6.30 26.73
N VAL A 9 4.82 -5.75 25.77
CA VAL A 9 5.04 -6.37 24.46
C VAL A 9 5.75 -7.71 24.61
N ARG A 10 6.82 -7.80 25.42
CA ARG A 10 7.48 -9.08 25.73
C ARG A 10 6.53 -10.07 26.38
N GLY A 11 5.66 -9.62 27.29
CA GLY A 11 4.64 -10.47 27.91
C GLY A 11 3.69 -11.11 26.90
N LEU A 12 3.23 -10.34 25.90
CA LEU A 12 2.34 -10.84 24.85
C LEU A 12 3.00 -11.90 23.95
N VAL A 13 4.29 -11.76 23.66
CA VAL A 13 5.00 -12.64 22.72
C VAL A 13 5.88 -13.69 23.41
N GLY A 14 5.53 -14.06 24.65
CA GLY A 14 6.15 -15.15 25.39
C GLY A 14 7.62 -14.90 25.79
N GLY A 15 8.01 -13.65 26.02
CA GLY A 15 9.34 -13.27 26.47
C GLY A 15 10.40 -13.15 25.37
N SER A 16 10.00 -13.20 24.10
CA SER A 16 10.90 -13.02 22.95
C SER A 16 11.60 -11.65 22.97
N GLU A 17 12.74 -11.55 22.26
CA GLU A 17 13.38 -10.25 22.04
C GLU A 17 12.47 -9.34 21.20
N VAL A 18 12.34 -8.08 21.61
CA VAL A 18 11.49 -7.10 20.94
C VAL A 18 12.19 -5.76 20.79
N SER A 19 11.97 -5.10 19.67
CA SER A 19 12.41 -3.73 19.42
C SER A 19 11.35 -2.94 18.67
N PRO A 20 11.16 -1.64 18.97
CA PRO A 20 10.16 -0.84 18.28
C PRO A 20 10.56 -0.63 16.81
N VAL A 21 9.57 -0.59 15.92
CA VAL A 21 9.77 -0.14 14.55
C VAL A 21 9.67 1.39 14.54
N GLU A 22 10.68 2.08 14.01
CA GLU A 22 10.66 3.53 13.82
C GLU A 22 9.74 3.90 12.64
N GLU A 23 8.43 3.78 12.83
CA GLU A 23 7.40 4.30 11.93
C GLU A 23 6.15 4.58 12.78
N GLY A 24 5.78 5.86 12.85
CA GLY A 24 4.68 6.37 13.69
C GLY A 24 3.34 6.33 12.96
N GLY A 25 2.27 6.03 13.69
CA GLY A 25 0.91 6.00 13.18
C GLY A 25 -0.11 5.58 14.23
N GLU A 26 -1.27 5.10 13.77
CA GLU A 26 -2.41 4.61 14.57
C GLU A 26 -2.11 3.32 15.36
N HIS A 27 -0.99 2.68 15.03
CA HIS A 27 -0.50 1.46 15.67
C HIS A 27 0.86 1.67 16.33
N SER A 28 1.13 0.85 17.34
CA SER A 28 2.47 0.62 17.86
C SER A 28 3.02 -0.68 17.28
N THR A 29 4.06 -0.58 16.46
CA THR A 29 4.64 -1.71 15.72
C THR A 29 5.99 -2.10 16.31
N TRP A 30 6.22 -3.41 16.46
CA TRP A 30 7.42 -3.99 17.08
C TRP A 30 7.96 -5.15 16.27
N TRP A 31 9.28 -5.21 16.10
CA TRP A 31 9.96 -6.43 15.70
C TRP A 31 9.93 -7.42 16.86
N VAL A 32 9.67 -8.70 16.55
CA VAL A 32 9.66 -9.81 17.53
C VAL A 32 10.58 -10.91 17.03
N GLY A 33 11.77 -10.97 17.62
CA GLY A 33 12.90 -11.70 17.07
C GLY A 33 13.16 -11.34 15.61
N GLU A 34 13.56 -12.33 14.81
CA GLU A 34 13.85 -12.12 13.38
C GLU A 34 12.65 -12.41 12.47
N ARG A 35 11.59 -13.06 12.99
CA ARG A 35 10.56 -13.72 12.18
C ARG A 35 9.18 -13.09 12.23
N HIS A 36 8.92 -12.22 13.20
CA HIS A 36 7.57 -11.70 13.41
C HIS A 36 7.56 -10.19 13.60
N VAL A 37 6.39 -9.62 13.32
CA VAL A 37 6.05 -8.22 13.55
C VAL A 37 4.78 -8.18 14.39
N LEU A 38 4.81 -7.49 15.52
CA LEU A 38 3.66 -7.26 16.37
C LEU A 38 3.09 -5.87 16.10
N ARG A 39 1.79 -5.76 15.81
CA ARG A 39 1.06 -4.48 15.68
C ARG A 39 0.02 -4.39 16.78
N LEU A 40 0.10 -3.37 17.63
CA LEU A 40 -0.90 -3.07 18.65
C LEU A 40 -1.71 -1.83 18.24
N THR A 41 -3.04 -1.91 18.26
CA THR A 41 -3.91 -0.76 17.98
C THR A 41 -4.00 0.18 19.17
N LEU A 42 -4.02 1.49 18.94
CA LEU A 42 -4.04 2.47 20.04
C LEU A 42 -5.43 3.04 20.35
N ASP A 43 -6.43 2.71 19.52
CA ASP A 43 -7.83 3.06 19.71
C ASP A 43 -8.78 1.94 19.20
N PRO A 44 -10.06 1.95 19.62
CA PRO A 44 -11.02 0.91 19.25
C PRO A 44 -11.40 0.85 17.77
N ASP A 45 -11.32 1.95 17.03
CA ASP A 45 -11.69 1.99 15.60
C ASP A 45 -10.57 1.36 14.77
N ALA A 46 -9.31 1.62 15.12
CA ALA A 46 -8.15 0.90 14.58
C ALA A 46 -8.22 -0.61 14.90
N ALA A 47 -8.72 -1.00 16.08
CA ALA A 47 -8.90 -2.40 16.43
C ALA A 47 -9.94 -3.11 15.55
N GLU A 48 -11.02 -2.41 15.18
CA GLU A 48 -12.01 -2.94 14.23
C GLU A 48 -11.43 -3.06 12.82
N ARG A 49 -10.74 -2.03 12.31
CA ARG A 49 -10.04 -2.10 11.02
C ARG A 49 -9.02 -3.22 10.98
N GLN A 50 -8.24 -3.43 12.04
CA GLN A 50 -7.27 -4.52 12.11
C GLN A 50 -7.93 -5.91 12.01
N ARG A 51 -9.09 -6.12 12.66
CA ARG A 51 -9.85 -7.38 12.51
C ARG A 51 -10.35 -7.59 11.09
N GLN A 52 -10.85 -6.53 10.46
CA GLN A 52 -11.31 -6.55 9.07
C GLN A 52 -10.14 -6.83 8.11
N GLU A 53 -8.98 -6.24 8.36
CA GLU A 53 -7.74 -6.48 7.61
C GLU A 53 -7.35 -7.97 7.65
N ILE A 54 -7.35 -8.60 8.83
CA ILE A 54 -7.03 -10.04 8.96
C ILE A 54 -7.99 -10.88 8.12
N ALA A 55 -9.31 -10.66 8.29
CA ALA A 55 -10.32 -11.40 7.57
C ALA A 55 -10.20 -11.22 6.05
N LEU A 56 -9.92 -9.99 5.58
CA LEU A 56 -9.71 -9.70 4.17
C LEU A 56 -8.49 -10.44 3.63
N ARG A 57 -7.32 -10.28 4.29
CA ARG A 57 -6.06 -10.91 3.86
C ARG A 57 -6.22 -12.42 3.74
N ASP A 58 -6.86 -13.08 4.72
CA ASP A 58 -7.08 -14.52 4.69
C ASP A 58 -8.06 -14.96 3.59
N THR A 59 -9.05 -14.12 3.27
CA THR A 59 -10.01 -14.38 2.19
C THR A 59 -9.35 -14.29 0.81
N ILE A 60 -8.50 -13.29 0.58
CA ILE A 60 -7.93 -13.03 -0.76
C ILE A 60 -6.61 -13.78 -1.00
N ARG A 61 -5.88 -14.19 0.05
CA ARG A 61 -4.58 -14.87 -0.04
C ARG A 61 -4.54 -16.04 -1.04
N PRO A 62 -5.54 -16.93 -1.15
CA PRO A 62 -5.49 -18.04 -2.10
C PRO A 62 -5.48 -17.61 -3.58
N TYR A 63 -5.84 -16.36 -3.87
CA TYR A 63 -5.94 -15.82 -5.22
C TYR A 63 -4.74 -14.98 -5.63
N LEU A 64 -3.82 -14.70 -4.71
CA LEU A 64 -2.66 -13.84 -4.93
C LEU A 64 -1.37 -14.65 -4.86
N SER A 65 -0.50 -14.45 -5.85
CA SER A 65 0.86 -14.99 -5.85
C SER A 65 1.79 -14.16 -4.96
N THR A 66 1.53 -12.86 -4.84
CA THR A 66 2.23 -11.94 -3.94
C THR A 66 1.88 -12.23 -2.48
N GLN A 67 2.88 -12.21 -1.60
CA GLN A 67 2.66 -12.52 -0.19
C GLN A 67 1.93 -11.37 0.52
N LEU A 68 0.97 -11.75 1.35
CA LEU A 68 0.32 -10.87 2.32
C LEU A 68 0.81 -11.23 3.73
N PRO A 69 0.86 -10.29 4.70
CA PRO A 69 1.16 -10.64 6.07
C PRO A 69 0.21 -11.72 6.57
N ARG A 70 0.75 -12.72 7.28
CA ARG A 70 -0.01 -13.82 7.87
C ARG A 70 0.04 -13.70 9.38
N SER A 71 -1.11 -13.48 10.01
CA SER A 71 -1.23 -13.50 11.45
C SER A 71 -1.06 -14.93 11.97
N VAL A 72 -0.04 -15.13 12.79
CA VAL A 72 0.18 -16.40 13.53
C VAL A 72 -0.52 -16.37 14.89
N ASP A 73 -0.78 -15.16 15.40
CA ASP A 73 -1.58 -14.93 16.59
C ASP A 73 -2.27 -13.57 16.50
N SER A 74 -3.38 -13.42 17.21
CA SER A 74 -4.12 -12.15 17.34
C SER A 74 -5.06 -12.21 18.53
N GLY A 75 -5.30 -11.08 19.18
CA GLY A 75 -6.20 -11.02 20.32
C GLY A 75 -6.35 -9.60 20.85
N GLU A 76 -6.86 -9.48 22.07
CA GLU A 76 -6.88 -8.21 22.80
C GLU A 76 -5.68 -8.12 23.74
N TRP A 77 -5.03 -6.96 23.77
CA TRP A 77 -3.97 -6.66 24.76
C TRP A 77 -4.45 -5.71 25.85
N ALA A 78 -5.57 -5.02 25.61
CA ALA A 78 -6.32 -4.22 26.56
C ALA A 78 -7.79 -4.19 26.11
N PRO A 79 -8.75 -3.83 26.98
CA PRO A 79 -10.17 -3.84 26.60
C PRO A 79 -10.44 -3.05 25.32
N ARG A 80 -10.98 -3.74 24.30
CA ARG A 80 -11.28 -3.19 22.95
C ARG A 80 -10.07 -2.78 22.11
N LEU A 81 -8.85 -3.08 22.54
CA LEU A 81 -7.62 -2.82 21.79
C LEU A 81 -6.98 -4.15 21.39
N SER A 82 -6.79 -4.35 20.09
CA SER A 82 -6.29 -5.60 19.53
C SER A 82 -4.80 -5.56 19.21
N TYR A 83 -4.22 -6.75 19.11
CA TYR A 83 -2.90 -6.96 18.55
C TYR A 83 -2.95 -8.01 17.44
N THR A 84 -2.00 -7.92 16.51
CA THR A 84 -1.65 -9.01 15.59
C THR A 84 -0.17 -9.31 15.71
N LEU A 85 0.17 -10.60 15.67
CA LEU A 85 1.52 -11.08 15.49
C LEU A 85 1.60 -11.69 14.09
N ASP A 86 2.21 -10.96 13.16
CA ASP A 86 2.30 -11.35 11.76
C ASP A 86 3.67 -11.96 11.45
N THR A 87 3.71 -12.93 10.55
CA THR A 87 4.97 -13.42 9.97
C THR A 87 5.62 -12.30 9.18
N ARG A 88 6.89 -12.02 9.47
CA ARG A 88 7.67 -11.00 8.77
C ARG A 88 7.91 -11.42 7.34
N LEU A 89 7.50 -10.57 6.41
CA LEU A 89 7.81 -10.71 5.00
C LEU A 89 9.24 -10.18 4.72
N PRO A 90 9.98 -10.79 3.78
CA PRO A 90 11.32 -10.32 3.43
C PRO A 90 11.27 -9.01 2.66
N GLY A 91 12.38 -8.29 2.62
CA GLY A 91 12.51 -7.04 1.86
C GLY A 91 12.35 -5.78 2.71
N VAL A 92 12.44 -4.63 2.04
CA VAL A 92 12.26 -3.29 2.60
C VAL A 92 11.32 -2.48 1.71
N SER A 93 10.75 -1.39 2.22
CA SER A 93 9.88 -0.52 1.42
C SER A 93 10.50 -0.11 0.09
N ALA A 94 9.66 0.00 -0.96
CA ALA A 94 10.01 0.53 -2.27
C ALA A 94 10.48 2.01 -2.25
N GLU A 95 10.25 2.73 -1.14
CA GLU A 95 10.86 4.05 -0.95
C GLU A 95 12.35 3.98 -0.66
N ARG A 96 12.84 2.85 -0.13
CA ARG A 96 14.24 2.63 0.22
C ARG A 96 14.98 1.74 -0.80
N GLN A 97 14.27 0.84 -1.46
CA GLN A 97 14.83 -0.10 -2.44
C GLN A 97 14.14 0.10 -3.80
N PRO A 98 14.89 0.37 -4.89
CA PRO A 98 14.29 0.51 -6.21
C PRO A 98 13.70 -0.82 -6.70
N ILE A 99 12.59 -0.71 -7.41
CA ILE A 99 11.93 -1.83 -8.08
C ILE A 99 12.64 -2.10 -9.41
N SER A 100 13.01 -3.36 -9.64
CA SER A 100 13.60 -3.81 -10.91
C SER A 100 12.52 -4.06 -11.96
N VAL A 101 12.93 -4.27 -13.21
CA VAL A 101 12.00 -4.72 -14.27
C VAL A 101 11.28 -6.02 -13.89
N ALA A 102 11.94 -6.95 -13.19
CA ALA A 102 11.31 -8.17 -12.70
C ALA A 102 10.28 -7.89 -11.59
N GLY A 103 10.53 -6.88 -10.75
CA GLY A 103 9.58 -6.42 -9.74
C GLY A 103 8.38 -5.66 -10.34
N GLU A 104 8.58 -4.92 -11.43
CA GLU A 104 7.45 -4.35 -12.19
C GLU A 104 6.55 -5.45 -12.76
N GLN A 105 7.13 -6.55 -13.25
CA GLN A 105 6.36 -7.71 -13.70
C GLN A 105 5.58 -8.36 -12.56
N ASP A 106 6.17 -8.44 -11.36
CA ASP A 106 5.47 -8.94 -10.16
C ASP A 106 4.28 -8.04 -9.81
N LEU A 107 4.43 -6.72 -9.92
CA LEU A 107 3.34 -5.75 -9.72
C LEU A 107 2.24 -5.89 -10.78
N THR A 108 2.59 -6.14 -12.04
CA THR A 108 1.62 -6.45 -13.10
C THR A 108 0.81 -7.69 -12.77
N VAL A 109 1.47 -8.76 -12.29
CA VAL A 109 0.78 -9.99 -11.87
C VAL A 109 -0.15 -9.69 -10.69
N PHE A 110 0.35 -9.01 -9.66
CA PHE A 110 -0.42 -8.63 -8.48
C PHE A 110 -1.70 -7.86 -8.83
N LEU A 111 -1.59 -6.78 -9.61
CA LEU A 111 -2.76 -5.98 -9.98
C LEU A 111 -3.75 -6.76 -10.85
N ARG A 112 -3.25 -7.62 -11.74
CA ARG A 112 -4.11 -8.50 -12.55
C ARG A 112 -4.91 -9.45 -11.65
N GLU A 113 -4.24 -10.11 -10.72
CA GLU A 113 -4.86 -11.04 -9.77
C GLU A 113 -5.93 -10.32 -8.94
N LEU A 114 -5.58 -9.17 -8.34
CA LEU A 114 -6.48 -8.34 -7.53
C LEU A 114 -7.75 -7.95 -8.31
N ARG A 115 -7.60 -7.49 -9.56
CA ARG A 115 -8.72 -7.12 -10.44
C ARG A 115 -9.61 -8.32 -10.81
N THR A 116 -9.03 -9.52 -10.90
CA THR A 116 -9.74 -10.74 -11.31
C THR A 116 -10.33 -11.52 -10.14
N LEU A 117 -10.23 -11.00 -8.91
CA LEU A 117 -10.87 -11.60 -7.75
C LEU A 117 -12.38 -11.80 -7.98
N PRO A 118 -12.99 -12.80 -7.34
CA PRO A 118 -14.44 -12.99 -7.36
C PRO A 118 -15.23 -11.75 -6.91
N ILE A 119 -14.60 -10.90 -6.09
CA ILE A 119 -15.14 -9.63 -5.60
C ILE A 119 -14.59 -8.50 -6.49
N ARG A 120 -15.44 -7.93 -7.34
CA ARG A 120 -15.04 -6.89 -8.27
C ARG A 120 -14.82 -5.55 -7.56
N GLY A 121 -13.76 -4.86 -7.93
CA GLY A 121 -13.47 -3.50 -7.46
C GLY A 121 -12.76 -3.43 -6.12
N LEU A 122 -12.28 -4.56 -5.57
CA LEU A 122 -11.38 -4.50 -4.42
C LEU A 122 -10.10 -3.75 -4.81
N ILE A 123 -9.77 -2.74 -4.03
CA ILE A 123 -8.53 -1.96 -4.12
C ILE A 123 -7.80 -2.01 -2.78
N HIS A 124 -6.49 -1.90 -2.81
CA HIS A 124 -5.70 -1.68 -1.60
C HIS A 124 -6.00 -0.31 -0.98
N ASN A 125 -6.31 0.69 -1.82
CA ASN A 125 -6.69 2.05 -1.44
C ASN A 125 -5.58 2.88 -0.74
N ASP A 126 -4.39 2.31 -0.65
CA ASP A 126 -3.17 3.01 -0.25
C ASP A 126 -1.96 2.31 -0.87
N LEU A 127 -2.02 1.93 -2.16
CA LEU A 127 -0.97 1.13 -2.79
C LEU A 127 0.30 1.97 -3.10
N LYS A 128 1.00 2.43 -2.06
CA LYS A 128 2.17 3.30 -2.13
C LYS A 128 3.46 2.57 -1.76
N GLY A 129 4.61 3.20 -2.04
CA GLY A 129 5.93 2.56 -1.93
C GLY A 129 6.28 2.12 -0.50
N GLU A 130 5.75 2.78 0.52
CA GLU A 130 5.81 2.37 1.92
C GLU A 130 5.23 0.97 2.17
N HIS A 131 4.23 0.57 1.40
CA HIS A 131 3.46 -0.67 1.58
C HIS A 131 3.87 -1.80 0.63
N LEU A 132 4.83 -1.52 -0.27
CA LEU A 132 5.43 -2.49 -1.18
C LEU A 132 6.78 -2.96 -0.62
N LEU A 133 6.89 -4.24 -0.29
CA LEU A 133 8.15 -4.83 0.17
C LEU A 133 8.96 -5.37 -1.00
N ILE A 134 10.19 -4.88 -1.12
CA ILE A 134 11.10 -5.15 -2.23
C ILE A 134 12.36 -5.86 -1.72
N THR A 135 12.70 -6.96 -2.36
CA THR A 135 13.92 -7.73 -2.08
C THR A 135 15.18 -7.02 -2.62
N PRO A 136 16.40 -7.41 -2.19
CA PRO A 136 17.62 -6.75 -2.64
C PRO A 136 17.86 -6.79 -4.17
N ASP A 137 17.34 -7.81 -4.86
CA ASP A 137 17.35 -7.91 -6.33
C ASP A 137 16.23 -7.11 -7.02
N GLY A 138 15.43 -6.36 -6.24
CA GLY A 138 14.42 -5.45 -6.74
C GLY A 138 13.10 -6.12 -7.12
N ARG A 139 12.78 -7.30 -6.56
CA ARG A 139 11.50 -7.98 -6.79
C ARG A 139 10.49 -7.70 -5.70
N LEU A 140 9.21 -7.77 -6.04
CA LEU A 140 8.15 -7.64 -5.04
C LEU A 140 8.08 -8.92 -4.21
N SER A 141 8.29 -8.81 -2.90
CA SER A 141 8.13 -9.94 -1.97
C SER A 141 6.78 -9.94 -1.28
N GLY A 142 6.13 -8.79 -1.12
CA GLY A 142 4.82 -8.71 -0.49
C GLY A 142 4.22 -7.31 -0.46
N VAL A 143 2.93 -7.27 -0.14
CA VAL A 143 2.14 -6.05 0.02
C VAL A 143 1.53 -6.04 1.42
N ILE A 144 1.77 -4.98 2.18
CA ILE A 144 1.38 -4.85 3.60
C ILE A 144 0.34 -3.74 3.79
N ASP A 145 -0.24 -3.67 4.99
CA ASP A 145 -1.18 -2.63 5.41
C ASP A 145 -2.49 -2.55 4.63
N TRP A 146 -3.28 -3.62 4.72
CA TRP A 146 -4.56 -3.76 4.02
C TRP A 146 -5.74 -3.11 4.77
N ALA A 147 -5.47 -2.34 5.82
CA ALA A 147 -6.51 -1.80 6.71
C ALA A 147 -7.44 -0.80 6.01
N ASP A 148 -6.97 -0.16 4.94
CA ASP A 148 -7.71 0.83 4.16
C ASP A 148 -8.38 0.23 2.91
N ALA A 149 -8.23 -1.07 2.67
CA ALA A 149 -8.76 -1.72 1.48
C ALA A 149 -10.29 -1.67 1.44
N ILE A 150 -10.83 -1.29 0.28
CA ILE A 150 -12.27 -1.11 0.05
C ILE A 150 -12.70 -1.66 -1.31
N ILE A 151 -14.01 -1.75 -1.53
CA ILE A 151 -14.56 -1.81 -2.88
C ILE A 151 -14.68 -0.39 -3.39
N GLY A 152 -13.86 -0.03 -4.37
CA GLY A 152 -13.68 1.35 -4.79
C GLY A 152 -13.25 1.49 -6.23
N ASP A 153 -12.71 2.68 -6.52
CA ASP A 153 -12.22 3.01 -7.84
C ASP A 153 -10.81 2.46 -8.04
N LEU A 154 -10.67 1.55 -9.00
CA LEU A 154 -9.40 0.95 -9.39
C LEU A 154 -8.31 1.96 -9.78
N ALA A 155 -8.69 3.19 -10.17
CA ALA A 155 -7.75 4.25 -10.48
C ALA A 155 -6.94 4.71 -9.25
N GLU A 156 -7.44 4.50 -8.02
CA GLU A 156 -6.73 4.87 -6.78
C GLU A 156 -5.46 4.03 -6.57
N ASP A 157 -5.53 2.72 -6.81
CA ASP A 157 -4.35 1.84 -6.74
C ASP A 157 -3.34 2.16 -7.86
N VAL A 158 -3.81 2.57 -9.04
CA VAL A 158 -2.93 3.07 -10.11
C VAL A 158 -2.27 4.38 -9.69
N ALA A 159 -3.00 5.29 -9.02
CA ALA A 159 -2.45 6.54 -8.52
C ALA A 159 -1.35 6.29 -7.47
N GLY A 160 -1.59 5.40 -6.50
CA GLY A 160 -0.58 4.98 -5.53
C GLY A 160 0.66 4.40 -6.21
N LEU A 161 0.47 3.58 -7.25
CA LEU A 161 1.57 3.01 -8.02
C LEU A 161 2.38 4.10 -8.75
N VAL A 162 1.72 5.11 -9.34
CA VAL A 162 2.39 6.28 -9.94
C VAL A 162 3.31 6.96 -8.92
N LEU A 163 2.85 7.14 -7.67
CA LEU A 163 3.68 7.74 -6.60
C LEU A 163 4.88 6.88 -6.21
N SER A 164 4.81 5.58 -6.48
CA SER A 164 5.80 4.57 -6.05
C SER A 164 6.87 4.32 -7.11
N VAL A 165 6.47 4.12 -8.37
CA VAL A 165 7.38 3.71 -9.47
C VAL A 165 7.54 4.75 -10.58
N GLY A 166 6.80 5.86 -10.54
CA GLY A 166 6.79 6.85 -11.62
C GLY A 166 5.67 6.63 -12.63
N GLY A 167 5.22 7.71 -13.26
CA GLY A 167 4.09 7.70 -14.20
C GLY A 167 4.31 6.76 -15.38
N MET A 168 5.52 6.69 -15.93
CA MET A 168 5.82 5.84 -17.08
C MET A 168 5.69 4.34 -16.74
N ALA A 169 6.29 3.92 -15.63
CA ALA A 169 6.26 2.53 -15.20
C ALA A 169 4.86 2.12 -14.74
N ALA A 170 4.19 2.95 -13.96
CA ALA A 170 2.84 2.67 -13.45
C ALA A 170 1.81 2.48 -14.58
N VAL A 171 1.83 3.35 -15.60
CA VAL A 171 0.94 3.22 -16.77
C VAL A 171 1.22 1.93 -17.53
N ARG A 172 2.49 1.57 -17.75
CA ARG A 172 2.86 0.30 -18.38
C ARG A 172 2.35 -0.90 -17.57
N ILE A 173 2.65 -0.93 -16.27
CA ILE A 173 2.25 -2.00 -15.35
C ILE A 173 0.71 -2.19 -15.37
N ALA A 174 -0.05 -1.09 -15.29
CA ALA A 174 -1.50 -1.13 -15.31
C ALA A 174 -2.06 -1.61 -16.66
N LEU A 175 -1.56 -1.10 -17.78
CA LEU A 175 -1.98 -1.59 -19.10
C LEU A 175 -1.66 -3.09 -19.27
N ASP A 176 -0.49 -3.53 -18.84
CA ASP A 176 -0.09 -4.95 -18.90
C ASP A 176 -0.92 -5.82 -17.95
N ALA A 177 -1.41 -5.28 -16.84
CA ALA A 177 -2.37 -5.93 -15.94
C ALA A 177 -3.80 -5.95 -16.51
N GLY A 178 -4.01 -5.31 -17.67
CA GLY A 178 -5.25 -5.32 -18.45
C GLY A 178 -6.26 -4.24 -18.04
N TYR A 179 -5.81 -3.19 -17.34
CA TYR A 179 -6.61 -1.99 -17.16
C TYR A 179 -6.68 -1.22 -18.48
N ASP A 180 -7.77 -0.48 -18.68
CA ASP A 180 -7.94 0.33 -19.88
C ASP A 180 -7.19 1.67 -19.79
N LEU A 181 -7.07 2.32 -20.94
CA LEU A 181 -6.35 3.59 -21.07
C LEU A 181 -7.01 4.72 -20.28
N GLU A 182 -8.34 4.75 -20.22
CA GLU A 182 -9.10 5.80 -19.54
C GLU A 182 -8.84 5.75 -18.03
N LEU A 183 -8.86 4.55 -17.44
CA LEU A 183 -8.51 4.31 -16.05
C LEU A 183 -7.05 4.71 -15.76
N CYS A 184 -6.11 4.39 -16.66
CA CYS A 184 -4.71 4.82 -16.51
C CYS A 184 -4.57 6.34 -16.52
N VAL A 185 -5.29 7.04 -17.42
CA VAL A 185 -5.32 8.52 -17.45
C VAL A 185 -5.89 9.08 -16.14
N ARG A 186 -6.96 8.48 -15.62
CA ARG A 186 -7.57 8.89 -14.35
C ARG A 186 -6.62 8.69 -13.17
N GLY A 187 -5.99 7.52 -13.05
CA GLY A 187 -5.03 7.24 -11.97
C GLY A 187 -3.83 8.20 -12.00
N LEU A 188 -3.29 8.49 -13.19
CA LEU A 188 -2.24 9.49 -13.36
C LEU A 188 -2.70 10.90 -12.95
N GLY A 189 -3.94 11.27 -13.30
CA GLY A 189 -4.54 12.55 -12.89
C GLY A 189 -4.71 12.66 -11.38
N ILE A 190 -5.23 11.61 -10.73
CA ILE A 190 -5.40 11.53 -9.27
C ILE A 190 -4.05 11.71 -8.57
N ALA A 191 -3.02 10.97 -9.00
CA ALA A 191 -1.67 11.08 -8.42
C ALA A 191 -1.11 12.51 -8.51
N ARG A 192 -1.28 13.18 -9.65
CA ARG A 192 -0.83 14.57 -9.83
C ARG A 192 -1.58 15.52 -8.90
N TRP A 193 -2.91 15.43 -8.82
CA TRP A 193 -3.69 16.28 -7.90
C TRP A 193 -3.37 16.00 -6.43
N ASP A 194 -3.28 14.73 -6.03
CA ASP A 194 -2.99 14.36 -4.63
C ASP A 194 -1.63 14.89 -4.18
N THR A 195 -0.60 14.79 -5.03
CA THR A 195 0.73 15.33 -4.69
C THR A 195 0.73 16.85 -4.52
N GLU A 196 -0.02 17.59 -5.32
CA GLU A 196 -0.16 19.06 -5.15
C GLU A 196 -0.93 19.42 -3.87
N ILE A 197 -2.03 18.70 -3.58
CA ILE A 197 -2.83 18.89 -2.36
C ILE A 197 -1.98 18.60 -1.11
N ARG A 198 -1.28 17.47 -1.09
CA ARG A 198 -0.42 17.08 0.03
C ARG A 198 0.79 18.00 0.17
N LEU A 199 1.35 18.54 -0.91
CA LEU A 199 2.41 19.56 -0.79
C LEU A 199 1.89 20.89 -0.21
N ALA A 200 0.65 21.25 -0.48
CA ALA A 200 0.01 22.42 0.13
C ALA A 200 -0.30 22.20 1.62
N THR A 201 -0.66 20.96 2.00
CA THR A 201 -0.99 20.60 3.39
C THR A 201 -0.33 19.26 3.80
N PRO A 202 0.97 19.26 4.16
CA PRO A 202 1.80 18.04 4.29
C PRO A 202 1.41 17.03 5.38
N GLY A 203 0.64 17.44 6.39
CA GLY A 203 0.40 16.62 7.58
C GLY A 203 1.72 16.15 8.21
N ASP A 204 1.80 14.86 8.53
CA ASP A 204 2.99 14.22 9.11
C ASP A 204 3.96 13.64 8.06
N SER A 205 3.62 13.72 6.77
CA SER A 205 4.47 13.19 5.69
C SER A 205 5.74 14.05 5.51
N PRO A 206 6.95 13.46 5.45
CA PRO A 206 8.17 14.22 5.20
C PRO A 206 8.14 14.94 3.85
N LEU A 207 8.50 16.23 3.83
CA LEU A 207 8.48 17.05 2.59
C LEU A 207 9.34 16.48 1.46
N TRP A 208 10.45 15.80 1.78
CA TRP A 208 11.30 15.18 0.77
C TRP A 208 10.57 14.04 0.03
N LEU A 209 9.75 13.26 0.75
CA LEU A 209 8.97 12.16 0.18
C LEU A 209 7.88 12.72 -0.72
N LEU A 210 7.14 13.74 -0.26
CA LEU A 210 6.09 14.39 -1.05
C LEU A 210 6.63 14.98 -2.36
N ARG A 211 7.81 15.62 -2.32
CA ARG A 211 8.47 16.16 -3.52
C ARG A 211 8.88 15.05 -4.48
N ARG A 212 9.46 13.96 -3.97
CA ARG A 212 9.82 12.78 -4.78
C ARG A 212 8.60 12.15 -5.45
N GLN A 213 7.51 11.98 -4.70
CA GLN A 213 6.24 11.45 -5.20
C GLN A 213 5.65 12.36 -6.30
N ARG A 214 5.70 13.69 -6.11
CA ARG A 214 5.31 14.65 -7.16
C ARG A 214 6.19 14.50 -8.41
N ASP A 215 7.51 14.44 -8.26
CA ASP A 215 8.42 14.35 -9.40
C ASP A 215 8.15 13.06 -10.23
N ARG A 216 7.85 11.94 -9.56
CA ARG A 216 7.37 10.68 -10.18
C ARG A 216 6.02 10.85 -10.90
N ALA A 217 5.06 11.54 -10.29
CA ALA A 217 3.73 11.76 -10.86
C ALA A 217 3.73 12.66 -12.11
N TYR A 218 4.71 13.55 -12.22
CA TYR A 218 4.88 14.47 -13.34
C TYR A 218 5.90 14.00 -14.38
N GLU A 219 6.39 12.76 -14.29
CA GLU A 219 7.12 12.12 -15.38
C GLU A 219 6.31 12.20 -16.68
N ILE A 220 6.98 12.54 -17.79
CA ILE A 220 6.33 12.60 -19.10
C ILE A 220 5.97 11.18 -19.52
N THR A 221 4.68 10.92 -19.68
CA THR A 221 4.14 9.62 -20.08
C THR A 221 3.67 9.63 -21.55
N PRO A 222 3.38 8.46 -22.15
CA PRO A 222 2.75 8.39 -23.46
C PRO A 222 1.37 9.05 -23.50
N LEU A 223 0.72 9.22 -22.33
CA LEU A 223 -0.60 9.81 -22.17
C LEU A 223 -0.58 11.35 -22.26
N ASP A 224 0.60 11.97 -22.11
CA ASP A 224 0.76 13.43 -22.13
C ASP A 224 0.95 14.00 -23.55
N ARG A 225 1.00 13.15 -24.58
CA ARG A 225 1.14 13.63 -25.96
C ARG A 225 -0.19 14.19 -26.49
N PRO A 226 -0.18 15.39 -27.11
CA PRO A 226 -1.40 16.00 -27.64
C PRO A 226 -1.89 15.25 -28.88
N GLY A 227 -3.14 14.78 -28.85
CA GLY A 227 -3.75 14.06 -29.97
C GLY A 227 -5.29 14.02 -30.00
N SER A 228 -5.98 14.25 -28.89
CA SER A 228 -7.44 14.40 -28.89
C SER A 228 -7.80 15.85 -28.58
N PRO A 229 -8.40 16.63 -29.51
CA PRO A 229 -8.91 17.94 -29.17
C PRO A 229 -10.02 17.78 -28.12
N PRO A 230 -10.10 18.64 -27.10
CA PRO A 230 -11.24 18.64 -26.19
C PRO A 230 -12.52 18.83 -27.01
N PRO A 231 -13.64 18.14 -26.67
CA PRO A 231 -14.91 18.40 -27.32
C PRO A 231 -15.23 19.88 -27.15
N ARG A 232 -15.39 20.60 -28.28
CA ARG A 232 -15.75 22.01 -28.24
C ARG A 232 -17.11 22.14 -27.53
N PRO A 233 -17.24 22.97 -26.49
CA PRO A 233 -18.55 23.27 -25.94
C PRO A 233 -19.31 24.07 -26.99
N GLY A 234 -20.33 23.46 -27.62
CA GLY A 234 -21.27 24.20 -28.46
C GLY A 234 -21.81 23.49 -29.71
N SER A 235 -21.32 22.33 -30.10
CA SER A 235 -21.89 21.61 -31.25
C SER A 235 -22.75 20.43 -30.79
N ARG A 236 -24.05 20.68 -30.65
CA ARG A 236 -25.11 19.68 -30.86
C ARG A 236 -25.76 19.95 -32.23
N PRO A 237 -26.34 18.90 -32.86
CA PRO A 237 -26.60 18.81 -34.29
C PRO A 237 -27.48 19.93 -34.86
#